data_AF-K0AZR6-F1
#
_entry.id   AF-K0AZR6-F1
#
_cell.length_a   1.000
_cell.length_b   1.000
_cell.length_c   1.000
_cell.angle_alpha   90.00
_cell.angle_beta   90.00
_cell.angle_gamma   90.00
#
_symmetry.space_group_name_H-M   'P 1'
#
loop_
_entity.id
_entity.type
_entity.pdbx_description
1 polymer ?
#
loop_
_entity_poly.entity_id
_entity_poly.type
_entity_poly.pdbx_seq_one_letter_code
_entity_poly.pdbx_strand_id
1 'polypeptide(L)' 'MNKKLYYILGTVFIITSGILYSLERAISYFSWIGQMNADSSSFPSYPNLPNIFTNSFVPTFIVIGVILFVLGYRKHNKV' A
#
# COMPACT_ATOMS: atom_id res chain seq x y z
N MET A 1 3.50 -4.95 26.30
CA MET A 1 3.06 -4.05 25.20
C MET A 1 1.74 -3.35 25.53
N ASN A 2 1.67 -2.02 25.46
CA ASN A 2 0.45 -1.23 25.73
C ASN A 2 -0.60 -1.43 24.60
N LYS A 3 -1.90 -1.45 24.91
CA LYS A 3 -2.98 -1.54 23.90
C LYS A 3 -2.88 -0.42 22.86
N LYS A 4 -2.49 0.79 23.29
CA LYS A 4 -2.24 1.93 22.41
C LYS A 4 -1.18 1.63 21.35
N LEU A 5 -0.15 0.86 21.72
CA LEU A 5 0.97 0.54 20.82
C LEU A 5 0.50 -0.38 19.67
N TYR A 6 -0.38 -1.35 19.94
CA TYR A 6 -0.97 -2.18 18.88
C TYR A 6 -1.71 -1.33 17.84
N TYR A 7 -2.52 -0.38 18.28
CA TYR A 7 -3.26 0.50 17.38
C TYR A 7 -2.34 1.46 16.62
N ILE A 8 -1.34 2.03 17.28
CA ILE A 8 -0.36 2.91 16.60
C ILE A 8 0.38 2.14 15.51
N LEU A 9 0.92 0.96 15.82
CA LEU A 9 1.62 0.15 14.82
C LEU A 9 0.67 -0.31 13.71
N GLY A 10 -0.54 -0.75 14.05
CA GLY A 10 -1.54 -1.15 13.07
C GLY A 10 -1.87 -0.04 12.07
N THR A 11 -2.09 1.17 12.58
CA THR A 11 -2.30 2.38 11.75
C THR A 11 -1.10 2.68 10.88
N VAL A 12 0.13 2.62 11.42
CA VAL A 12 1.35 2.86 10.64
C VAL A 12 1.45 1.87 9.48
N PHE A 13 1.27 0.57 9.71
CA PHE A 13 1.31 -0.43 8.63
C PHE A 13 0.25 -0.19 7.54
N ILE A 14 -0.98 0.16 7.93
CA ILE A 14 -2.06 0.44 6.96
C ILE A 14 -1.75 1.69 6.14
N ILE A 15 -1.32 2.78 6.78
CA ILE A 15 -0.97 4.03 6.09
C ILE A 15 0.21 3.80 5.15
N THR A 16 1.26 3.12 5.62
CA THR A 16 2.44 2.81 4.78
C THR A 16 2.05 1.96 3.59
N SER A 17 1.16 0.98 3.74
CA SER A 17 0.64 0.21 2.60
C SER A 17 -0.05 1.10 1.56
N GLY A 18 -0.91 2.01 2.00
CA GLY A 18 -1.59 2.96 1.11
C GLY A 18 -0.62 3.91 0.39
N ILE A 19 0.43 4.37 1.08
CA ILE A 19 1.49 5.20 0.50
C ILE A 19 2.26 4.41 -0.56
N LEU A 20 2.67 3.17 -0.27
CA LEU A 20 3.37 2.31 -1.22
C LEU A 20 2.54 2.09 -2.48
N TYR A 21 1.27 1.69 -2.32
CA TYR A 21 0.37 1.46 -3.45
C TYR A 21 0.18 2.72 -4.31
N SER A 22 0.05 3.89 -3.66
CA SER A 22 -0.11 5.16 -4.35
C SER A 22 1.15 5.58 -5.10
N LEU A 23 2.32 5.39 -4.51
CA LEU A 23 3.62 5.68 -5.14
C LEU A 23 3.86 4.82 -6.37
N GLU A 24 3.55 3.53 -6.32
CA GLU A 24 3.72 2.64 -7.48
C GLU A 24 2.84 3.06 -8.66
N ARG A 25 1.59 3.43 -8.38
CA ARG A 25 0.70 3.98 -9.41
C ARG A 25 1.22 5.31 -9.94
N ALA A 26 1.68 6.21 -9.06
CA ALA A 26 2.26 7.49 -9.48
C ALA A 26 3.47 7.29 -10.40
N ILE A 27 4.41 6.41 -10.04
CA ILE A 27 5.57 6.06 -10.87
C ILE A 27 5.15 5.51 -12.23
N SER A 28 4.12 4.66 -12.25
CA SER A 28 3.58 4.08 -13.49
C SER A 28 2.99 5.16 -14.42
N TYR A 29 2.30 6.15 -13.85
CA TYR A 29 1.85 7.33 -14.60
C TYR A 29 3.02 8.16 -15.11
N PHE A 30 4.03 8.45 -14.28
CA PHE A 30 5.21 9.20 -14.69
C PHE A 30 5.96 8.51 -15.83
N SER A 31 6.14 7.19 -15.74
CA SER A 31 6.79 6.40 -16.79
C SER A 31 5.99 6.44 -18.10
N TRP A 32 4.67 6.28 -18.02
CA TRP A 32 3.80 6.35 -19.19
C TRP A 32 3.80 7.74 -19.86
N ILE A 33 3.78 8.82 -19.08
CA ILE A 33 3.92 10.19 -19.61
C ILE A 33 5.25 10.32 -20.37
N GLY A 34 6.36 9.82 -19.80
CA GLY A 34 7.66 9.82 -20.49
C GLY A 34 7.63 9.06 -21.81
N GLN A 35 6.98 7.88 -21.85
CA GLN A 35 6.80 7.09 -23.06
C GLN A 35 5.98 7.83 -24.13
N MET A 36 4.88 8.48 -23.74
CA MET A 36 4.06 9.26 -24.68
C MET A 36 4.81 10.44 -25.30
N ASN A 37 5.71 11.09 -24.54
CA ASN A 37 6.50 12.22 -25.04
C ASN A 37 7.69 11.80 -25.90
N ALA A 38 8.06 10.51 -25.92
CA ALA A 38 9.23 10.02 -26.65
C ALA A 38 8.99 9.79 -28.16
N ASP A 39 7.91 10.33 -28.73
CA ASP A 39 7.54 10.30 -30.16
C ASP A 39 7.68 8.91 -30.81
N SER A 40 7.46 7.86 -30.02
CA SER A 40 7.55 6.47 -30.47
C SER A 40 6.13 5.95 -30.71
N SER A 41 5.84 5.59 -31.94
CA SER A 41 4.51 5.22 -32.44
C SER A 41 3.93 3.90 -31.90
N SER A 42 4.57 3.27 -30.91
CA SER A 42 4.23 1.94 -30.42
C SER A 42 3.88 1.85 -28.92
N PHE A 43 3.69 2.97 -28.23
CA PHE A 43 3.35 2.94 -26.79
C PHE A 43 1.84 2.81 -26.53
N PRO A 44 1.44 2.14 -25.43
CA PRO A 44 0.04 1.94 -25.09
C PRO A 44 -0.67 3.26 -24.77
N SER A 45 -1.93 3.38 -25.19
CA SER A 45 -2.77 4.56 -24.95
C SER A 45 -3.11 4.80 -23.47
N TYR A 46 -2.82 3.83 -22.60
CA TYR A 46 -3.07 3.90 -21.17
C TYR A 46 -1.87 3.36 -20.39
N PRO A 47 -1.59 3.91 -19.19
CA PRO A 47 -0.56 3.39 -18.32
C PRO A 47 -0.92 1.99 -17.84
N ASN A 48 0.07 1.10 -17.82
CA ASN A 48 -0.08 -0.19 -17.16
C ASN A 48 0.01 0.03 -15.65
N LEU A 49 -1.10 -0.16 -14.94
CA LEU A 49 -1.22 0.19 -13.53
C LEU A 49 -1.01 -1.04 -12.64
N PRO A 50 -0.16 -0.94 -11.61
CA PRO A 50 0.04 -2.03 -10.65
C PRO A 50 -1.25 -2.30 -9.88
N ASN A 51 -1.54 -3.58 -9.70
CA ASN A 51 -2.62 -4.04 -8.84
C ASN A 51 -2.12 -4.17 -7.39
N ILE A 52 -3.03 -4.43 -6.45
CA ILE A 52 -2.67 -4.54 -5.02
C ILE A 52 -1.74 -5.73 -4.72
N PHE A 53 -1.58 -6.68 -5.64
CA PHE A 53 -0.72 -7.85 -5.51
C PHE A 53 0.59 -7.72 -6.30
N THR A 54 0.80 -6.64 -7.05
CA THR A 54 2.03 -6.41 -7.80
C THR A 54 3.23 -6.25 -6.87
N ASN A 55 3.00 -5.66 -5.69
CA ASN A 55 3.98 -5.57 -4.63
C ASN A 55 3.48 -6.31 -3.39
N SER A 56 4.21 -7.35 -2.99
CA SER A 56 3.87 -8.19 -1.84
C SER A 56 3.86 -7.43 -0.50
N PHE A 57 4.56 -6.30 -0.38
CA PHE A 57 4.55 -5.46 0.83
C PHE A 57 3.18 -4.80 1.06
N VAL A 58 2.47 -4.41 0.00
CA VAL A 58 1.15 -3.76 0.11
C VAL A 58 0.13 -4.64 0.84
N PRO A 59 -0.18 -5.89 0.38
CA PRO A 59 -1.13 -6.75 1.05
C PRO A 59 -0.57 -7.27 2.39
N THR A 60 0.74 -7.49 2.49
CA THR A 60 1.37 -7.93 3.75
C THR A 60 1.18 -6.91 4.86
N PHE A 61 1.41 -5.62 4.57
CA PHE A 61 1.25 -4.56 5.56
C PHE A 61 -0.22 -4.36 5.94
N ILE A 62 -1.16 -4.55 5.00
CA ILE A 62 -2.59 -4.56 5.32
C ILE A 62 -2.92 -5.68 6.30
N VAL A 63 -2.48 -6.91 6.01
CA VAL A 63 -2.73 -8.08 6.86
C VAL A 63 -2.11 -7.89 8.25
N ILE A 64 -0.86 -7.44 8.33
CA ILE A 64 -0.19 -7.16 9.61
C ILE A 64 -0.94 -6.07 10.38
N GLY A 65 -1.34 -4.99 9.70
CA GLY A 65 -2.11 -3.91 10.29
C GLY A 65 -3.41 -4.40 10.93
N VAL A 66 -4.19 -5.18 10.17
CA VAL A 66 -5.45 -5.80 10.66
C VAL A 66 -5.19 -6.74 11.84
N ILE A 67 -4.17 -7.59 11.78
CA ILE A 67 -3.81 -8.48 12.88
C ILE A 67 -3.49 -7.67 14.15
N LEU A 68 -2.74 -6.58 14.03
CA LEU A 68 -2.40 -5.71 15.16
C LEU A 68 -3.65 -5.05 15.77
N PHE A 69 -4.61 -4.61 14.94
CA PHE A 69 -5.90 -4.11 15.43
C PHE A 69 -6.67 -5.19 16.20
N VAL A 70 -6.76 -6.41 15.67
CA VAL A 70 -7.43 -7.54 16.33
C VAL A 70 -6.75 -7.88 17.66
N LEU A 71 -5.42 -7.90 17.70
CA LEU A 71 -4.66 -8.14 18.94
C LEU A 71 -4.86 -7.01 19.96
N GLY A 72 -4.90 -5.75 19.50
CA GLY A 72 -5.21 -4.58 20.33
C GLY A 72 -6.61 -4.68 20.97
N TYR A 73 -7.60 -5.11 20.19
CA TYR A 73 -8.98 -5.33 20.65
C TYR A 73 -9.08 -6.49 21.64
N ARG A 74 -8.49 -7.65 21.34
CA ARG A 74 -8.46 -8.78 22.28
C ARG A 74 -7.77 -8.43 23.60
N LYS A 75 -6.74 -7.58 23.56
CA LYS A 75 -6.08 -7.09 24.75
C LYS A 75 -6.94 -6.11 25.55
N HIS A 76 -7.80 -5.34 24.88
CA HIS A 76 -8.76 -4.45 25.53
C HIS A 76 -9.80 -5.25 26.35
N ASN A 77 -10.33 -6.33 25.78
CA ASN A 77 -11.44 -7.10 26.37
C ASN A 77 -10.98 -8.17 27.38
N LYS A 78 -9.67 -8.38 27.55
CA LYS A 78 -9.09 -9.27 28.58
C LYS A 78 -8.80 -8.54 29.90
N VAL A 79 -9.33 -7.33 30.06
CA VAL A 79 -9.28 -6.54 31.31
C VAL A 79 -10.61 -6.70 32.01
#